data_AF-A0A327M586-F1
#
_entry.id   AF-A0A327M586-F1
#
_cell.length_a   1.000
_cell.length_b   1.000
_cell.length_c   1.000
_cell.angle_alpha   90.00
_cell.angle_beta   90.00
_cell.angle_gamma   90.00
#
_symmetry.space_group_name_H-M   'P 1'
#
loop_
_entity.id
_entity.type
_entity.pdbx_description
1 polymer ?
#
loop_
_entity_poly.entity_id
_entity_poly.type
_entity_poly.pdbx_seq_one_letter_code
_entity_poly.pdbx_strand_id
1 'polypeptide(L)'
;MHPFTLPESIQARVVARCGTPHPFARLDPGRTALVVVDLQNGFMREDLAHAWCPMAEHVVPKVNQLAAALRQAGGAVYWIQNTFDARCETEWSVMQDMATPAARARRAAAMSEGTEGNALWPGLDVRPGDEVVRKYRYSAFIQGGSDLPARLRARGIDTVLITGTVTNVCCESTARDAMMLNFRTVMVSDGCAAVTDAEHAASLIAFYLQFGDVLTVDECIAGFAGVGEAAGFAAATTRDAA
;
A
#
# COMPACT_ATOMS: atom_id res chain seq x y z
N MET A 1 -15.56 -3.89 -6.45
CA MET A 1 -14.81 -3.70 -5.19
C MET A 1 -15.39 -4.61 -4.13
N HIS A 2 -14.60 -5.01 -3.14
CA HIS A 2 -15.11 -5.83 -2.03
C HIS A 2 -16.06 -5.00 -1.14
N PRO A 3 -17.26 -5.50 -0.82
CA PRO A 3 -18.08 -4.88 0.22
C PRO A 3 -17.39 -5.09 1.57
N PHE A 4 -16.97 -4.00 2.21
CA PHE A 4 -16.31 -4.06 3.51
C PHE A 4 -16.84 -2.97 4.44
N THR A 5 -17.13 -3.36 5.67
CA THR A 5 -17.37 -2.43 6.77
C THR A 5 -16.70 -3.02 7.98
N LEU A 6 -15.92 -2.20 8.67
CA LEU A 6 -15.17 -2.64 9.82
C LEU A 6 -16.15 -2.98 10.97
N PRO A 7 -16.14 -4.21 11.53
CA PRO A 7 -17.11 -4.57 12.56
C PRO A 7 -16.98 -3.71 13.81
N GLU A 8 -18.12 -3.27 14.38
CA GLU A 8 -18.12 -2.42 15.59
C GLU A 8 -17.38 -3.06 16.77
N SER A 9 -17.47 -4.39 16.92
CA SER A 9 -16.75 -5.13 17.96
C SER A 9 -15.23 -5.06 17.78
N ILE A 10 -14.74 -4.95 16.55
CA ILE A 10 -13.32 -4.75 16.23
C ILE A 10 -12.92 -3.30 16.50
N GLN A 11 -13.75 -2.34 16.09
CA GLN A 11 -13.55 -0.92 16.40
C GLN A 11 -13.45 -0.66 17.90
N ALA A 12 -14.37 -1.21 18.70
CA ALA A 12 -14.38 -1.07 20.15
C ALA A 12 -13.09 -1.58 20.80
N ARG A 13 -12.52 -2.70 20.31
CA ARG A 13 -11.24 -3.24 20.79
C ARG A 13 -10.07 -2.31 20.47
N VAL A 14 -10.05 -1.70 19.29
CA VAL A 14 -9.02 -0.72 18.93
C VAL A 14 -9.16 0.55 19.76
N VAL A 15 -10.38 1.06 19.95
CA VAL A 15 -10.63 2.20 20.84
C VAL A 15 -10.16 1.91 22.26
N ALA A 16 -10.44 0.72 22.79
CA ALA A 16 -9.97 0.32 24.13
C ALA A 16 -8.43 0.29 24.24
N ARG A 17 -7.72 -0.05 23.15
CA ARG A 17 -6.25 -0.10 23.12
C ARG A 17 -5.60 1.26 22.84
N CYS A 18 -6.17 2.04 21.92
CA CYS A 18 -5.55 3.21 21.31
C CYS A 18 -6.20 4.54 21.73
N GLY A 19 -7.35 4.51 22.39
CA GLY A 19 -8.13 5.70 22.78
C GLY A 19 -8.93 6.35 21.64
N THR A 20 -8.75 5.90 20.40
CA THR A 20 -9.42 6.39 19.18
C THR A 20 -9.56 5.23 18.18
N PRO A 21 -10.57 5.22 17.30
CA PRO A 21 -10.62 4.23 16.22
C PRO A 21 -9.46 4.41 15.23
N HIS A 22 -9.00 5.65 15.02
CA HIS A 22 -8.01 5.95 13.98
C HIS A 22 -6.89 6.86 14.50
N PRO A 23 -5.78 6.31 15.01
CA PRO A 23 -4.63 7.10 15.47
C PRO A 23 -3.95 7.92 14.37
N PHE A 24 -4.15 7.57 13.10
CA PHE A 24 -3.51 8.18 11.93
C PHE A 24 -4.53 8.85 10.97
N ALA A 25 -5.72 9.21 11.45
CA ALA A 25 -6.75 9.88 10.65
C ALA A 25 -6.33 11.23 10.04
N ARG A 26 -5.37 11.92 10.66
CA ARG A 26 -4.82 13.18 10.15
C ARG A 26 -3.52 12.91 9.40
N LEU A 27 -3.51 13.21 8.11
CA LEU A 27 -2.43 12.87 7.19
C LEU A 27 -1.75 14.14 6.71
N ASP A 28 -0.48 14.34 7.08
CA ASP A 28 0.38 15.39 6.53
C ASP A 28 0.84 14.99 5.13
N PRO A 29 0.34 15.62 4.05
CA PRO A 29 0.66 15.21 2.69
C PRO A 29 2.16 15.24 2.41
N GLY A 30 2.90 16.24 2.93
CA GLY A 30 4.34 16.40 2.71
C GLY A 30 5.18 15.28 3.34
N ARG A 31 4.60 14.50 4.25
CA ARG A 31 5.23 13.35 4.92
C ARG A 31 4.53 12.03 4.63
N THR A 32 3.63 12.02 3.64
CA THR A 32 2.79 10.87 3.28
C THR A 32 3.11 10.38 1.86
N ALA A 33 3.26 9.07 1.71
CA ALA A 33 3.30 8.40 0.42
C ALA A 33 2.09 7.49 0.20
N LEU A 34 1.58 7.47 -1.03
CA LEU A 34 0.75 6.38 -1.53
C LEU A 34 1.67 5.30 -2.09
N VAL A 35 1.56 4.09 -1.56
CA VAL A 35 2.28 2.90 -2.01
C VAL A 35 1.27 1.97 -2.69
N VAL A 36 1.33 1.90 -4.02
CA VAL A 36 0.42 1.09 -4.83
C VAL A 36 1.09 -0.24 -5.17
N VAL A 37 0.59 -1.32 -4.59
CA VAL A 37 1.21 -2.64 -4.64
C VAL A 37 0.69 -3.47 -5.81
N ASP A 38 1.58 -3.82 -6.73
CA ASP A 38 1.41 -4.92 -7.69
C ASP A 38 0.16 -4.85 -8.59
N LEU A 39 -0.34 -3.65 -8.91
CA LEU A 39 -1.35 -3.47 -9.96
C LEU A 39 -0.68 -3.61 -11.35
N GLN A 40 -0.24 -4.83 -11.64
CA GLN A 40 0.44 -5.25 -12.87
C GLN A 40 -0.43 -6.23 -13.67
N ASN A 41 -0.22 -6.29 -14.98
CA ASN A 41 -0.96 -7.20 -15.87
C ASN A 41 -0.91 -8.66 -15.38
N GLY A 42 0.22 -9.11 -14.84
CA GLY A 42 0.40 -10.48 -14.36
C GLY A 42 -0.27 -10.80 -13.01
N PHE A 43 -1.11 -9.90 -12.50
CA PHE A 43 -2.11 -10.17 -11.46
C PHE A 43 -3.54 -9.90 -11.95
N MET A 44 -3.72 -9.06 -12.97
CA MET A 44 -5.03 -8.50 -13.35
C MET A 44 -5.62 -9.19 -14.59
N ARG A 45 -4.77 -9.58 -15.54
CA ARG A 45 -5.16 -10.27 -16.77
C ARG A 45 -5.13 -11.79 -16.59
N GLU A 46 -6.27 -12.45 -16.72
CA GLU A 46 -6.38 -13.90 -16.53
C GLU A 46 -5.41 -14.71 -17.42
N ASP A 47 -5.22 -14.27 -18.67
CA ASP A 47 -4.37 -14.91 -19.67
C ASP A 47 -2.86 -14.79 -19.38
N LEU A 48 -2.45 -13.75 -18.66
CA LEU A 48 -1.05 -13.49 -18.31
C LEU A 48 -0.72 -13.72 -16.84
N ALA A 49 -1.73 -13.74 -15.97
CA ALA A 49 -1.49 -13.68 -14.55
C ALA A 49 -0.86 -14.97 -14.03
N HIS A 50 0.14 -14.85 -13.16
CA HIS A 50 0.65 -16.01 -12.42
C HIS A 50 -0.19 -16.27 -11.15
N ALA A 51 -0.81 -15.22 -10.61
CA ALA A 51 -1.70 -15.23 -9.47
C ALA A 51 -2.85 -14.24 -9.75
N TRP A 52 -3.89 -14.71 -10.43
CA TRP A 52 -4.97 -13.85 -10.90
C TRP A 52 -5.85 -13.36 -9.75
N CYS A 53 -6.07 -12.05 -9.68
CA CYS A 53 -6.97 -11.37 -8.76
C CYS A 53 -8.02 -10.60 -9.57
N PRO A 54 -9.21 -11.18 -9.79
CA PRO A 54 -10.24 -10.57 -10.65
C PRO A 54 -10.73 -9.21 -10.15
N MET A 55 -10.62 -8.98 -8.83
CA MET A 55 -11.08 -7.73 -8.21
C MET A 55 -10.12 -6.56 -8.37
N ALA A 56 -8.87 -6.80 -8.79
CA ALA A 56 -7.83 -5.77 -8.84
C ALA A 56 -8.08 -4.67 -9.88
N GLU A 57 -8.70 -4.99 -11.02
CA GLU A 57 -9.08 -3.97 -12.02
C GLU A 57 -10.11 -2.98 -11.46
N HIS A 58 -11.00 -3.45 -10.59
CA HIS A 58 -12.08 -2.64 -10.03
C HIS A 58 -11.62 -1.59 -9.01
N VAL A 59 -10.40 -1.70 -8.45
CA VAL A 59 -9.87 -0.70 -7.52
C VAL A 59 -9.08 0.42 -8.22
N VAL A 60 -8.72 0.25 -9.50
CA VAL A 60 -7.90 1.21 -10.26
C VAL A 60 -8.48 2.64 -10.25
N PRO A 61 -9.79 2.87 -10.46
CA PRO A 61 -10.33 4.23 -10.41
C PRO A 61 -10.14 4.91 -9.05
N LYS A 62 -10.33 4.15 -7.95
CA LYS A 62 -10.16 4.61 -6.57
C LYS A 62 -8.69 4.89 -6.23
N VAL A 63 -7.78 4.03 -6.68
CA VAL A 63 -6.33 4.24 -6.55
C VAL A 63 -5.89 5.49 -7.30
N ASN A 64 -6.36 5.69 -8.54
CA ASN A 64 -6.05 6.89 -9.32
C ASN A 64 -6.63 8.16 -8.66
N GLN A 65 -7.84 8.10 -8.11
CA GLN A 65 -8.44 9.20 -7.35
C GLN A 65 -7.56 9.60 -6.16
N LEU A 66 -7.14 8.62 -5.35
CA LEU A 66 -6.27 8.88 -4.20
C LEU A 66 -4.89 9.42 -4.61
N ALA A 67 -4.30 8.85 -5.68
CA ALA A 67 -3.03 9.31 -6.23
C ALA A 67 -3.12 10.77 -6.69
N ALA A 68 -4.16 11.14 -7.43
CA ALA A 68 -4.39 12.50 -7.88
C ALA A 68 -4.53 13.48 -6.71
N ALA A 69 -5.35 13.13 -5.71
CA ALA A 69 -5.57 13.97 -4.52
C ALA A 69 -4.28 14.15 -3.70
N LEU A 70 -3.52 13.07 -3.45
CA LEU A 70 -2.29 13.15 -2.68
C LEU A 70 -1.23 14.00 -3.41
N ARG A 71 -1.08 13.85 -4.72
CA ARG A 71 -0.17 14.70 -5.52
C ARG A 71 -0.56 16.17 -5.45
N GLN A 72 -1.84 16.50 -5.57
CA GLN A 72 -2.33 17.88 -5.46
C GLN A 72 -2.06 18.47 -4.07
N ALA A 73 -2.11 17.63 -3.03
CA ALA A 73 -1.80 18.02 -1.67
C ALA A 73 -0.29 18.10 -1.37
N GLY A 74 0.59 17.71 -2.31
CA GLY A 74 2.05 17.77 -2.17
C GLY A 74 2.71 16.49 -1.66
N GLY A 75 1.98 15.38 -1.60
CA GLY A 75 2.54 14.06 -1.26
C GLY A 75 3.11 13.30 -2.47
N ALA A 76 3.63 12.10 -2.21
CA ALA A 76 4.34 11.29 -3.20
C ALA A 76 3.59 9.98 -3.53
N VAL A 77 3.75 9.48 -4.76
CA VAL A 77 3.17 8.20 -5.20
C VAL A 77 4.28 7.26 -5.63
N TYR A 78 4.21 6.03 -5.12
CA TYR A 78 5.14 4.93 -5.38
C TYR A 78 4.38 3.75 -5.97
N TRP A 79 4.70 3.40 -7.22
CA TRP A 79 4.15 2.24 -7.91
C TRP A 79 5.09 1.06 -7.73
N ILE A 80 4.61 0.02 -7.06
CA ILE A 80 5.42 -1.15 -6.74
C ILE A 80 5.19 -2.23 -7.79
N GLN A 81 6.29 -2.75 -8.34
CA GLN A 81 6.30 -3.84 -9.29
C GLN A 81 6.96 -5.08 -8.69
N ASN A 82 6.18 -6.13 -8.42
CA ASN A 82 6.72 -7.46 -8.19
C ASN A 82 7.48 -7.89 -9.44
N THR A 83 8.77 -8.13 -9.26
CA THR A 83 9.70 -8.42 -10.35
C THR A 83 10.40 -9.74 -10.04
N PHE A 84 10.57 -10.55 -11.08
CA PHE A 84 11.31 -11.78 -11.02
C PHE A 84 12.65 -11.62 -11.74
N ASP A 85 13.70 -12.16 -11.14
CA ASP A 85 14.99 -12.36 -11.77
C ASP A 85 15.64 -13.64 -11.19
N ALA A 86 16.82 -14.00 -11.69
CA ALA A 86 17.54 -15.20 -11.27
C ALA A 86 17.83 -15.25 -9.76
N ARG A 87 17.90 -14.12 -9.06
CA ARG A 87 18.13 -14.08 -7.60
C ARG A 87 16.92 -14.60 -6.84
N CYS A 88 15.72 -14.46 -7.39
CA CYS A 88 14.50 -14.99 -6.77
C CYS A 88 14.52 -16.52 -6.63
N GLU A 89 15.27 -17.22 -7.47
CA GLU A 89 15.41 -18.68 -7.42
C GLU A 89 16.31 -19.15 -6.27
N THR A 90 17.32 -18.36 -5.92
CA THR A 90 18.35 -18.73 -4.94
C THR A 90 18.12 -18.07 -3.58
N GLU A 91 17.68 -16.81 -3.55
CA GLU A 91 17.55 -16.02 -2.32
C GLU A 91 16.18 -16.17 -1.64
N TRP A 92 15.23 -16.88 -2.26
CA TRP A 92 13.90 -17.14 -1.70
C TRP A 92 13.50 -18.63 -1.80
N SER A 93 14.42 -19.51 -1.40
CA SER A 93 14.26 -20.97 -1.46
C SER A 93 12.94 -21.47 -0.89
N VAL A 94 12.50 -20.95 0.25
CA VAL A 94 11.23 -21.36 0.89
C VAL A 94 10.02 -21.11 -0.02
N MET A 95 9.98 -20.00 -0.77
CA MET A 95 8.89 -19.74 -1.72
C MET A 95 8.95 -20.73 -2.88
N GLN A 96 10.16 -21.07 -3.33
CA GLN A 96 10.33 -22.10 -4.35
C GLN A 96 9.72 -23.41 -3.85
N ASP A 97 10.07 -23.88 -2.65
CA ASP A 97 9.55 -25.12 -2.07
C ASP A 97 8.01 -25.17 -1.97
N MET A 98 7.37 -24.01 -1.83
CA MET A 98 5.91 -23.85 -1.79
C MET A 98 5.23 -23.74 -3.17
N ALA A 99 5.98 -23.84 -4.26
CA ALA A 99 5.47 -23.70 -5.62
C ALA A 99 5.87 -24.89 -6.50
N THR A 100 4.92 -25.40 -7.29
CA THR A 100 5.21 -26.43 -8.30
C THR A 100 6.15 -25.86 -9.38
N PRO A 101 6.94 -26.70 -10.08
CA PRO A 101 7.79 -26.24 -11.17
C PRO A 101 7.03 -25.43 -12.24
N ALA A 102 5.79 -25.84 -12.56
CA ALA A 102 4.93 -25.12 -13.48
C ALA A 102 4.52 -23.73 -12.95
N ALA A 103 4.19 -23.61 -11.66
CA ALA A 103 3.86 -22.32 -11.05
C ALA A 103 5.09 -21.38 -11.00
N ARG A 104 6.29 -21.92 -10.72
CA ARG A 104 7.55 -21.17 -10.77
C ARG A 104 7.82 -20.65 -12.18
N ALA A 105 7.68 -21.50 -13.20
CA ALA A 105 7.84 -21.12 -14.61
C ALA A 105 6.83 -20.04 -15.03
N ARG A 106 5.55 -20.19 -14.62
CA ARG A 106 4.51 -19.18 -14.89
C ARG A 106 4.83 -17.84 -14.24
N ARG A 107 5.32 -17.84 -12.99
CA ARG A 107 5.77 -16.62 -12.31
C ARG A 107 6.95 -15.98 -13.05
N ALA A 108 7.97 -16.76 -13.41
CA ALA A 108 9.11 -16.24 -14.15
C ALA A 108 8.68 -15.62 -15.49
N ALA A 109 7.81 -16.30 -16.25
CA ALA A 109 7.30 -15.80 -17.52
C ALA A 109 6.46 -14.52 -17.39
N ALA A 110 5.67 -14.39 -16.32
CA ALA A 110 4.79 -13.24 -16.11
C ALA A 110 5.48 -12.06 -15.41
N MET A 111 6.44 -12.30 -14.52
CA MET A 111 6.99 -11.27 -13.62
C MET A 111 8.40 -10.83 -13.98
N SER A 112 9.05 -11.44 -14.97
CA SER A 112 10.39 -11.00 -15.40
C SER A 112 10.35 -9.60 -16.00
N GLU A 113 11.42 -8.85 -15.79
CA GLU A 113 11.54 -7.49 -16.33
C GLU A 113 11.36 -7.46 -17.85
N GLY A 114 10.60 -6.48 -18.34
CA GLY A 114 10.32 -6.29 -19.77
C GLY A 114 9.20 -7.18 -20.32
N THR A 115 8.68 -8.13 -19.53
CA THR A 115 7.51 -8.92 -19.94
C THR A 115 6.23 -8.11 -19.82
N GLU A 116 5.23 -8.47 -20.63
CA GLU A 116 3.91 -7.83 -20.59
C GLU A 116 3.23 -7.99 -19.24
N GLY A 117 3.41 -9.15 -18.58
CA GLY A 117 2.88 -9.40 -17.24
C GLY A 117 3.49 -8.50 -16.16
N ASN A 118 4.78 -8.15 -16.27
CA ASN A 118 5.45 -7.29 -15.29
C ASN A 118 5.06 -5.82 -15.43
N ALA A 119 4.57 -5.39 -16.60
CA ALA A 119 4.12 -4.03 -16.80
C ALA A 119 2.97 -3.65 -15.86
N LEU A 120 3.02 -2.41 -15.36
CA LEU A 120 1.91 -1.80 -14.63
C LEU A 120 0.65 -1.80 -15.50
N TRP A 121 -0.51 -1.91 -14.87
CA TRP A 121 -1.79 -1.89 -15.56
C TRP A 121 -1.98 -0.57 -16.33
N PRO A 122 -2.34 -0.60 -17.62
CA PRO A 122 -2.42 0.60 -18.47
C PRO A 122 -3.48 1.61 -18.00
N GLY A 123 -4.45 1.20 -17.17
CA GLY A 123 -5.45 2.08 -16.59
C GLY A 123 -4.94 2.93 -15.41
N LEU A 124 -3.70 2.74 -14.95
CA LEU A 124 -3.12 3.54 -13.87
C LEU A 124 -2.65 4.91 -14.38
N ASP A 125 -2.99 5.97 -13.65
CA ASP A 125 -2.53 7.35 -13.93
C ASP A 125 -1.14 7.57 -13.34
N VAL A 126 -0.14 6.92 -13.94
CA VAL A 126 1.29 7.07 -13.61
C VAL A 126 1.82 8.36 -14.24
N ARG A 127 2.37 9.28 -13.43
CA ARG A 127 2.78 10.62 -13.86
C ARG A 127 4.30 10.85 -13.76
N PRO A 128 4.86 11.75 -14.58
CA PRO A 128 6.24 12.22 -14.40
C PRO A 128 6.40 12.87 -13.02
N GLY A 129 7.15 12.22 -12.13
CA GLY A 129 7.32 12.64 -10.73
C GLY A 129 6.98 11.55 -9.72
N ASP A 130 6.18 10.57 -10.12
CA ASP A 130 6.01 9.35 -9.34
C ASP A 130 7.27 8.50 -9.38
N GLU A 131 7.42 7.61 -8.41
CA GLU A 131 8.47 6.59 -8.43
C GLU A 131 7.91 5.23 -8.78
N VAL A 132 8.65 4.47 -9.59
CA VAL A 132 8.41 3.05 -9.79
C VAL A 132 9.49 2.27 -9.05
N VAL A 133 9.08 1.37 -8.16
CA VAL A 133 9.99 0.58 -7.32
C VAL A 133 9.77 -0.90 -7.57
N ARG A 134 10.86 -1.60 -7.85
CA ARG A 134 10.83 -3.06 -8.03
C ARG A 134 10.96 -3.75 -6.69
N LYS A 135 10.16 -4.79 -6.47
CA LYS A 135 10.33 -5.68 -5.32
C LYS A 135 10.46 -7.13 -5.75
N TYR A 136 11.20 -7.89 -4.95
CA TYR A 136 11.53 -9.30 -5.21
C TYR A 136 11.01 -10.24 -4.13
N ARG A 137 10.22 -9.70 -3.19
CA ARG A 137 9.53 -10.42 -2.10
C ARG A 137 8.06 -9.98 -2.04
N TYR A 138 7.26 -10.57 -1.13
CA TYR A 138 5.88 -10.14 -0.95
C TYR A 138 5.81 -8.70 -0.46
N SER A 139 6.50 -8.41 0.64
CA SER A 139 6.63 -7.06 1.21
C SER A 139 7.59 -6.20 0.40
N ALA A 140 7.20 -4.94 0.17
CA ALA A 140 8.13 -3.92 -0.34
C ALA A 140 9.08 -3.39 0.76
N PHE A 141 8.81 -3.67 2.04
CA PHE A 141 9.57 -3.13 3.18
C PHE A 141 10.56 -4.12 3.80
N ILE A 142 10.39 -5.43 3.57
CA ILE A 142 11.29 -6.43 4.12
C ILE A 142 12.72 -6.21 3.61
N GLN A 143 13.70 -6.47 4.47
CA GLN A 143 15.11 -6.37 4.12
C GLN A 143 15.43 -7.20 2.86
N GLY A 144 16.09 -6.57 1.88
CA GLY A 144 16.42 -7.20 0.59
C GLY A 144 15.22 -7.35 -0.36
N GLY A 145 14.01 -6.95 0.05
CA GLY A 145 12.81 -7.01 -0.78
C GLY A 145 12.74 -5.89 -1.81
N SER A 146 13.06 -4.66 -1.43
CA SER A 146 13.20 -3.49 -2.31
C SER A 146 14.04 -2.40 -1.61
N ASP A 147 14.24 -1.26 -2.28
CA ASP A 147 14.85 -0.05 -1.70
C ASP A 147 13.81 1.01 -1.27
N LEU A 148 12.51 0.69 -1.29
CA LEU A 148 11.42 1.60 -0.92
C LEU A 148 11.62 2.27 0.46
N PRO A 149 11.96 1.56 1.55
CA PRO A 149 12.10 2.20 2.86
C PRO A 149 13.20 3.27 2.90
N ALA A 150 14.29 3.04 2.15
CA ALA A 150 15.39 4.00 2.05
C ALA A 150 14.96 5.25 1.27
N ARG A 151 14.24 5.08 0.15
CA ARG A 151 13.70 6.17 -0.66
C ARG A 151 12.73 7.05 0.13
N LEU A 152 11.79 6.43 0.85
CA LEU A 152 10.83 7.16 1.67
C LEU A 152 11.52 7.99 2.76
N ARG A 153 12.48 7.40 3.49
CA ARG A 153 13.26 8.12 4.51
C ARG A 153 14.08 9.27 3.94
N ALA A 154 14.69 9.08 2.77
CA ALA A 154 15.44 10.14 2.10
C ALA A 154 14.55 11.35 1.74
N ARG A 155 13.24 11.14 1.55
CA ARG A 155 12.25 12.21 1.33
C ARG A 155 11.58 12.71 2.62
N GLY A 156 11.98 12.24 3.79
CA GLY A 156 11.35 12.63 5.07
C GLY A 156 9.93 12.08 5.28
N ILE A 157 9.53 11.08 4.47
CA ILE A 157 8.22 10.44 4.55
C ILE A 157 8.21 9.44 5.70
N ASP A 158 7.20 9.50 6.55
CA ASP A 158 7.01 8.61 7.69
C ASP A 158 5.57 8.07 7.79
N THR A 159 4.73 8.37 6.81
CA THR A 159 3.35 7.88 6.71
C THR A 159 3.12 7.23 5.34
N VAL A 160 2.51 6.05 5.31
CA VAL A 160 2.23 5.32 4.06
C VAL A 160 0.78 4.86 3.98
N LEU A 161 0.17 5.09 2.82
CA LEU A 161 -1.15 4.58 2.45
C LEU A 161 -0.94 3.39 1.51
N ILE A 162 -1.40 2.21 1.89
CA ILE A 162 -1.21 0.96 1.14
C ILE A 162 -2.47 0.66 0.34
N THR A 163 -2.29 0.50 -0.98
CA THR A 163 -3.33 0.10 -1.95
C THR A 163 -2.79 -1.02 -2.84
N GLY A 164 -3.66 -1.63 -3.65
CA GLY A 164 -3.25 -2.57 -4.71
C GLY A 164 -3.71 -4.01 -4.46
N THR A 165 -2.88 -4.98 -4.85
CA THR A 165 -3.21 -6.41 -4.77
C THR A 165 -1.99 -7.24 -4.34
N VAL A 166 -2.12 -8.42 -3.73
CA VAL A 166 -3.33 -8.98 -3.11
C VAL A 166 -3.40 -8.51 -1.65
N THR A 167 -4.60 -8.15 -1.17
CA THR A 167 -4.85 -7.56 0.15
C THR A 167 -4.16 -8.35 1.25
N ASN A 168 -4.42 -9.64 1.32
CA ASN A 168 -3.94 -10.58 2.35
C ASN A 168 -2.52 -11.13 2.12
N VAL A 169 -1.82 -10.67 1.08
CA VAL A 169 -0.46 -11.14 0.74
C VAL A 169 0.49 -9.96 0.64
N CYS A 170 0.67 -9.39 -0.55
CA CYS A 170 1.67 -8.34 -0.78
C CYS A 170 1.31 -7.04 -0.06
N CYS A 171 0.03 -6.65 -0.04
CA CYS A 171 -0.42 -5.43 0.61
C CYS A 171 -0.24 -5.53 2.14
N GLU A 172 -0.82 -6.55 2.77
CA GLU A 172 -0.71 -6.75 4.22
C GLU A 172 0.73 -7.00 4.68
N SER A 173 1.54 -7.77 3.93
CA SER A 173 2.96 -7.95 4.26
C SER A 173 3.71 -6.62 4.25
N THR A 174 3.49 -5.82 3.20
CA THR A 174 4.07 -4.46 3.08
C THR A 174 3.62 -3.57 4.24
N ALA A 175 2.33 -3.60 4.58
CA ALA A 175 1.75 -2.77 5.62
C ALA A 175 2.27 -3.13 7.03
N ARG A 176 2.33 -4.42 7.36
CA ARG A 176 2.86 -4.90 8.64
C ARG A 176 4.33 -4.52 8.81
N ASP A 177 5.15 -4.75 7.78
CA ASP A 177 6.56 -4.39 7.82
C ASP A 177 6.77 -2.88 7.89
N ALA A 178 5.97 -2.08 7.18
CA ALA A 178 6.03 -0.63 7.25
C ALA A 178 5.80 -0.15 8.70
N MET A 179 4.75 -0.63 9.37
CA MET A 179 4.51 -0.29 10.78
C MET A 179 5.67 -0.72 11.69
N MET A 180 6.16 -1.95 11.55
CA MET A 180 7.26 -2.45 12.37
C MET A 180 8.58 -1.70 12.12
N LEU A 181 8.71 -1.04 10.96
CA LEU A 181 9.84 -0.18 10.60
C LEU A 181 9.60 1.31 10.89
N ASN A 182 8.63 1.63 11.76
CA ASN A 182 8.27 2.96 12.25
C ASN A 182 7.62 3.89 11.20
N PHE A 183 6.86 3.34 10.26
CA PHE A 183 5.97 4.14 9.41
C PHE A 183 4.54 4.09 9.94
N ARG A 184 3.89 5.25 10.08
CA ARG A 184 2.43 5.30 10.29
C ARG A 184 1.77 4.71 9.06
N THR A 185 0.97 3.66 9.24
CA THR A 185 0.51 2.84 8.12
C THR A 185 -1.01 2.80 8.09
N VAL A 186 -1.57 3.03 6.90
CA VAL A 186 -2.99 2.91 6.61
C VAL A 186 -3.16 1.92 5.46
N MET A 187 -4.00 0.89 5.62
CA MET A 187 -4.49 0.10 4.48
C MET A 187 -5.78 0.71 3.97
N VAL A 188 -5.85 1.00 2.67
CA VAL A 188 -7.01 1.65 2.06
C VAL A 188 -7.97 0.58 1.56
N SER A 189 -9.07 0.37 2.28
CA SER A 189 -10.01 -0.74 2.08
C SER A 189 -10.58 -0.82 0.67
N ASP A 190 -11.15 0.27 0.14
CA ASP A 190 -11.69 0.36 -1.23
C ASP A 190 -10.61 0.61 -2.30
N GLY A 191 -9.34 0.65 -1.90
CA GLY A 191 -8.17 0.69 -2.77
C GLY A 191 -7.37 -0.61 -2.80
N CYS A 192 -7.77 -1.64 -2.04
CA CYS A 192 -7.13 -2.96 -2.01
C CYS A 192 -8.04 -4.04 -2.61
N ALA A 193 -7.46 -5.04 -3.28
CA ALA A 193 -8.19 -6.16 -3.87
C ALA A 193 -7.63 -7.50 -3.37
N ALA A 194 -8.51 -8.47 -3.16
CA ALA A 194 -8.20 -9.87 -2.86
C ALA A 194 -8.95 -10.79 -3.85
N VAL A 195 -8.72 -12.10 -3.76
CA VAL A 195 -9.47 -13.06 -4.60
C VAL A 195 -10.90 -13.18 -4.11
N THR A 196 -11.12 -13.15 -2.79
CA THR A 196 -12.44 -13.24 -2.17
C THR A 196 -12.71 -12.13 -1.14
N ASP A 197 -13.97 -11.82 -0.91
CA ASP A 197 -14.39 -10.88 0.13
C ASP A 197 -13.93 -11.32 1.53
N ALA A 198 -13.93 -12.63 1.80
CA ALA A 198 -13.53 -13.17 3.09
C ALA A 198 -12.04 -12.96 3.36
N GLU A 199 -11.17 -13.21 2.37
CA GLU A 199 -9.73 -12.95 2.49
C GLU A 199 -9.44 -11.46 2.68
N HIS A 200 -10.13 -10.60 1.91
CA HIS A 200 -10.01 -9.15 2.03
C HIS A 200 -10.39 -8.66 3.43
N ALA A 201 -11.58 -9.04 3.90
CA ALA A 201 -12.09 -8.63 5.21
C ALA A 201 -11.22 -9.16 6.36
N ALA A 202 -10.81 -10.43 6.31
CA ALA A 202 -9.97 -11.03 7.35
C ALA A 202 -8.62 -10.30 7.49
N SER A 203 -7.99 -9.97 6.36
CA SER A 203 -6.73 -9.23 6.30
C SER A 203 -6.87 -7.82 6.90
N LEU A 204 -7.86 -7.05 6.46
CA LEU A 204 -8.09 -5.69 6.96
C LEU A 204 -8.41 -5.68 8.46
N ILE A 205 -9.23 -6.61 8.94
CA ILE A 205 -9.53 -6.74 10.38
C ILE A 205 -8.26 -7.08 11.17
N ALA A 206 -7.47 -8.03 10.71
CA ALA A 206 -6.23 -8.44 11.39
C ALA A 206 -5.21 -7.30 11.41
N PHE A 207 -5.10 -6.55 10.31
CA PHE A 207 -4.26 -5.36 10.21
C PHE A 207 -4.71 -4.27 11.20
N TYR A 208 -6.00 -3.90 11.15
CA TYR A 208 -6.57 -2.82 11.96
C TYR A 208 -6.40 -3.04 13.47
N LEU A 209 -6.55 -4.28 13.92
CA LEU A 209 -6.44 -4.62 15.34
C LEU A 209 -5.07 -4.29 15.94
N GLN A 210 -3.99 -4.34 15.15
CA GLN A 210 -2.64 -4.34 15.70
C GLN A 210 -1.67 -3.37 15.02
N PHE A 211 -1.78 -3.16 13.72
CA PHE A 211 -0.71 -2.60 12.88
C PHE A 211 -0.99 -1.21 12.32
N GLY A 212 -2.24 -0.75 12.25
CA GLY A 212 -2.51 0.58 11.72
C GLY A 212 -3.98 0.82 11.45
N ASP A 213 -4.26 1.87 10.68
CA ASP A 213 -5.62 2.24 10.33
C ASP A 213 -6.10 1.54 9.06
N VAL A 214 -7.41 1.34 9.00
CA VAL A 214 -8.09 0.96 7.77
C VAL A 214 -9.08 2.07 7.46
N LEU A 215 -8.84 2.76 6.35
CA LEU A 215 -9.64 3.87 5.87
C LEU A 215 -10.11 3.58 4.44
N THR A 216 -11.10 4.31 3.98
CA THR A 216 -11.48 4.41 2.57
C THR A 216 -10.66 5.50 1.88
N VAL A 217 -10.68 5.53 0.54
CA VAL A 217 -10.10 6.60 -0.26
C VAL A 217 -10.67 7.96 0.15
N ASP A 218 -11.99 8.05 0.37
CA ASP A 218 -12.64 9.31 0.68
C ASP A 218 -12.24 9.81 2.08
N GLU A 219 -12.10 8.91 3.06
CA GLU A 219 -11.56 9.23 4.40
C GLU A 219 -10.09 9.67 4.34
N CYS A 220 -9.25 9.02 3.53
CA CYS A 220 -7.86 9.45 3.33
C CYS A 220 -7.78 10.86 2.75
N ILE A 221 -8.60 11.16 1.73
CA ILE A 221 -8.65 12.47 1.09
C ILE A 221 -9.11 13.55 2.08
N ALA A 222 -10.14 13.26 2.88
CA ALA A 222 -10.59 14.16 3.94
C ALA A 222 -9.48 14.45 4.96
N GLY A 223 -8.64 13.45 5.26
CA GLY A 223 -7.50 13.56 6.17
C GLY A 223 -6.39 14.52 5.70
N PHE A 224 -6.23 14.75 4.38
CA PHE A 224 -5.25 15.69 3.83
C PHE A 224 -5.62 17.16 4.07
N ALA A 225 -6.93 17.47 4.07
CA ALA A 225 -7.43 18.84 4.13
C ALA A 225 -7.19 19.53 5.50
N GLY A 226 -6.97 18.76 6.57
CA GLY A 226 -6.84 19.27 7.94
C GLY A 226 -5.44 19.77 8.36
N VAL A 227 -4.47 19.86 7.44
CA VAL A 227 -3.08 20.26 7.78
C VAL A 227 -2.78 21.73 7.45
N GLY A 228 -3.59 22.36 6.59
CA GLY A 228 -3.46 23.77 6.23
C GLY A 228 -3.82 24.78 7.33
N GLU A 229 -4.63 24.42 8.33
CA GLU A 229 -5.08 25.38 9.36
C GLU A 229 -4.21 25.39 10.63
N ALA A 230 -3.53 24.29 10.98
CA ALA A 230 -2.78 24.23 12.24
C ALA A 230 -1.42 24.95 12.19
N ALA A 231 -0.91 25.27 11.01
CA ALA A 231 0.34 26.04 10.86
C ALA A 231 0.17 27.52 11.27
N GLY A 232 -1.05 28.02 11.44
CA GLY A 232 -1.35 29.40 11.83
C GLY A 232 -1.32 29.69 13.33
N PHE A 233 -1.28 28.68 14.21
CA PHE A 233 -1.43 28.89 15.66
C PHE A 233 -0.11 28.90 16.45
N ALA A 234 1.02 28.53 15.83
CA ALA A 234 2.32 28.45 16.52
C ALA A 234 3.16 29.76 16.46
N ALA A 235 2.69 30.81 15.80
CA ALA A 235 3.47 32.03 15.57
C ALA A 235 3.10 33.23 16.48
N ALA A 236 2.24 33.06 17.49
CA ALA A 236 1.70 34.18 18.27
C ALA A 236 1.78 34.01 19.78
N THR A 237 2.90 33.54 20.34
CA THR A 237 3.20 33.74 21.78
C THR A 237 4.70 33.73 22.06
N THR A 238 5.40 34.82 21.75
CA THR A 238 6.61 35.27 22.49
C THR A 238 6.95 36.72 22.13
N ARG A 239 6.16 37.66 22.67
CA ARG A 239 6.65 39.01 23.02
C ARG A 239 5.92 39.47 24.27
N ASP A 240 6.68 39.58 25.35
CA ASP A 240 6.63 40.60 26.40
C ASP A 240 6.96 40.00 27.77
N ALA A 241 8.20 40.23 28.21
CA ALA A 241 8.52 40.52 29.60
C ALA A 241 9.78 41.39 29.61
N ALA A 242 9.69 42.45 30.41
CA ALA A 242 10.60 43.59 30.55
C ALA A 242 12.02 43.26 31.00
#